data_AF-A0A1G4ERC5-F1
#
_entry.id   AF-A0A1G4ERC5-F1
#
_cell.length_a   1.000
_cell.length_b   1.000
_cell.length_c   1.000
_cell.angle_alpha   90.00
_cell.angle_beta   90.00
_cell.angle_gamma   90.00
#
_symmetry.space_group_name_H-M   'P 1'
#
loop_
_entity.id
_entity.type
_entity.pdbx_description
1 polymer ?
#
loop_
_entity_poly.entity_id
_entity_poly.type
_entity_poly.pdbx_seq_one_letter_code
_entity_poly.pdbx_strand_id
1 'polypeptide(L)' 'MLTLLKITFGLISCILAVYSLITDKFEILPFMSLFVGLMILMTGLSDLKENRKASAYTLFLASGFTIFVAVYTFIF' A
#
# COMPACT_ATOMS: atom_id res chain seq x y z
N MET A 1 -6.80 -15.46 5.54
CA MET A 1 -7.69 -14.33 5.14
C MET A 1 -6.90 -13.09 4.74
N LEU A 2 -6.01 -12.54 5.58
CA LEU A 2 -5.20 -11.36 5.23
C LEU A 2 -4.28 -11.58 4.00
N THR A 3 -3.79 -12.79 3.77
CA THR A 3 -2.97 -13.14 2.60
C THR A 3 -3.72 -12.98 1.28
N LEU A 4 -5.01 -13.34 1.23
CA LEU A 4 -5.85 -13.15 0.05
C LEU A 4 -6.06 -11.67 -0.25
N LEU A 5 -6.34 -10.85 0.77
CA LEU A 5 -6.46 -9.40 0.59
C LEU A 5 -5.14 -8.76 0.13
N LYS A 6 -3.99 -9.19 0.69
CA LYS A 6 -2.68 -8.74 0.19
C LYS A 6 -2.49 -9.05 -1.28
N ILE A 7 -2.83 -10.27 -1.71
CA ILE A 7 -2.72 -10.68 -3.11
C ILE A 7 -3.61 -9.80 -3.98
N THR A 8 -4.88 -9.59 -3.60
CA THR A 8 -5.81 -8.73 -4.37
C THR A 8 -5.30 -7.29 -4.47
N PHE A 9 -4.86 -6.69 -3.35
CA PHE A 9 -4.29 -5.33 -3.33
C PHE A 9 -3.01 -5.22 -4.16
N GLY A 10 -2.12 -6.21 -4.08
CA GLY A 10 -0.89 -6.27 -4.87
C GLY A 10 -1.17 -6.42 -6.36
N LEU A 11 -2.17 -7.22 -6.73
CA LEU A 11 -2.56 -7.44 -8.14
C LEU A 11 -3.14 -6.15 -8.75
N ILE A 12 -4.00 -5.44 -8.00
CA ILE A 12 -4.54 -4.14 -8.41
C ILE A 12 -3.39 -3.12 -8.57
N SER A 13 -2.49 -3.05 -7.60
CA SER A 13 -1.33 -2.16 -7.66
C SER A 13 -0.46 -2.46 -8.90
N CYS A 14 -0.19 -3.73 -9.19
CA CYS A 14 0.58 -4.13 -10.36
C CYS A 14 -0.08 -3.69 -11.69
N ILE A 15 -1.40 -3.85 -11.82
CA ILE A 15 -2.14 -3.40 -13.00
C ILE A 15 -2.04 -1.88 -13.16
N LEU A 16 -2.19 -1.13 -12.05
CA LEU A 16 -2.02 0.33 -12.07
C LEU A 16 -0.58 0.74 -12.43
N ALA A 17 0.43 -0.04 -12.03
CA ALA A 17 1.84 0.18 -12.37
C ALA A 17 2.06 0.11 -13.88
N VAL A 18 1.60 -1.00 -14.47
CA VAL A 18 1.73 -1.26 -15.90
C VAL A 18 0.95 -0.21 -16.69
N TYR A 19 -0.24 0.16 -16.22
CA TYR A 19 -1.05 1.19 -16.87
C TYR A 19 -0.39 2.58 -16.81
N SER A 20 0.17 2.96 -15.66
CA SER A 20 0.91 4.22 -15.49
C SER A 20 2.14 4.26 -16.42
N LEU A 21 2.90 3.16 -16.49
CA LEU A 21 4.11 3.06 -17.31
C LEU A 21 3.82 3.14 -18.81
N ILE A 22 2.69 2.56 -19.26
CA ILE A 22 2.29 2.60 -20.67
C ILE A 22 1.72 3.98 -21.05
N THR A 23 0.99 4.61 -20.13
CA THR A 23 0.24 5.85 -20.42
C THR A 23 1.06 7.12 -20.15
N ASP A 24 2.23 7.00 -19.51
CA ASP A 24 3.07 8.11 -19.01
C ASP A 24 2.27 9.10 -18.12
N LYS A 25 1.16 8.63 -17.56
CA LYS A 25 0.28 9.41 -16.70
C LYS A 25 0.61 9.14 -15.25
N PHE A 26 1.49 9.97 -14.72
CA PHE A 26 1.89 9.90 -13.32
C PHE A 26 0.78 10.30 -12.33
N GLU A 27 -0.35 10.81 -12.82
CA GLU A 27 -1.56 11.10 -12.03
C GLU A 27 -2.10 9.86 -11.26
N ILE A 28 -1.68 8.66 -11.66
CA ILE A 28 -2.14 7.37 -11.14
C ILE A 28 -1.15 6.80 -10.08
N LEU A 29 0.06 7.36 -9.95
CA LEU A 29 1.01 7.01 -8.89
C LEU A 29 0.48 7.20 -7.47
N PRO A 30 -0.24 8.29 -7.13
CA PRO A 30 -0.81 8.43 -5.79
C PRO A 30 -1.83 7.31 -5.51
N PHE A 31 -2.64 6.92 -6.50
CA PHE A 31 -3.53 5.76 -6.37
C PHE A 31 -2.76 4.47 -6.12
N MET A 32 -1.69 4.18 -6.87
CA MET A 32 -0.84 3.02 -6.59
C MET A 32 -0.28 3.03 -5.17
N SER A 33 0.27 4.16 -4.74
CA SER A 33 0.87 4.31 -3.42
C SER A 33 -0.15 4.10 -2.31
N LEU A 34 -1.39 4.53 -2.52
CA LEU A 34 -2.51 4.28 -1.60
C LEU A 34 -2.80 2.78 -1.47
N PHE A 35 -2.91 2.05 -2.58
CA PHE A 35 -3.12 0.59 -2.56
C PHE A 35 -1.94 -0.16 -1.90
N VAL A 36 -0.70 0.28 -2.14
CA VAL A 36 0.50 -0.27 -1.48
C VAL A 36 0.47 0.02 0.02
N GLY A 37 0.13 1.24 0.43
CA GLY A 37 -0.03 1.61 1.84
C GLY A 37 -1.04 0.72 2.58
N LEU A 38 -2.19 0.46 1.96
CA LEU A 38 -3.21 -0.46 2.51
C LEU A 38 -2.69 -1.90 2.61
N MET A 39 -1.90 -2.38 1.65
CA MET A 39 -1.27 -3.69 1.70
C MET A 39 -0.24 -3.81 2.84
N ILE A 40 0.53 -2.74 3.08
CA ILE A 40 1.48 -2.66 4.20
C ILE A 40 0.73 -2.64 5.54
N LEU A 41 -0.40 -1.92 5.63
CA LEU A 41 -1.25 -1.89 6.83
C LEU A 41 -1.80 -3.28 7.16
N MET A 42 -2.34 -3.98 6.16
CA MET A 42 -2.78 -5.38 6.30
C MET A 42 -1.63 -6.31 6.72
N THR A 43 -0.40 -6.03 6.28
CA THR A 43 0.79 -6.77 6.69
C THR A 43 1.14 -6.53 8.15
N GLY A 44 1.15 -5.27 8.59
CA GLY A 44 1.37 -4.93 10.00
C GLY A 44 0.31 -5.53 10.92
N LEU A 45 -0.96 -5.56 10.50
CA LEU A 45 -2.04 -6.18 11.25
C LEU A 45 -1.90 -7.71 11.36
N SER A 46 -1.37 -8.35 10.31
CA SER A 46 -1.07 -9.80 10.33
C SER A 46 0.06 -10.12 11.29
N ASP A 47 1.14 -9.34 11.25
CA ASP A 47 2.30 -9.48 12.16
C ASP A 47 1.92 -9.22 13.62
N LEU A 48 0.98 -8.30 13.87
CA LEU A 48 0.45 -8.04 15.20
C LEU A 48 -0.26 -9.30 15.76
N LYS A 49 -1.00 -10.00 14.91
CA LYS A 49 -1.68 -11.25 15.25
C LYS A 49 -0.71 -12.40 15.51
N GLU A 50 0.46 -12.37 14.87
CA GLU A 50 1.52 -13.37 15.01
C GLU A 50 2.50 -13.08 16.17
N ASN A 51 2.11 -12.21 17.11
CA ASN A 51 2.92 -11.75 18.26
C ASN A 51 4.23 -11.03 17.90
N ARG A 52 4.44 -10.65 16.63
CA ARG A 52 5.59 -9.85 16.19
C ARG A 52 5.29 -8.36 16.36
N LYS A 53 5.22 -7.92 17.63
CA LYS A 53 4.84 -6.55 17.99
C LYS A 53 5.76 -5.48 17.36
N ALA A 54 7.07 -5.71 17.35
CA ALA A 54 8.02 -4.74 16.81
C ALA A 54 7.84 -4.50 15.30
N SER A 55 7.71 -5.55 14.49
CA SER A 55 7.50 -5.39 13.04
C SER A 55 6.13 -4.79 12.75
N ALA A 56 5.09 -5.18 13.49
CA ALA A 56 3.75 -4.63 13.36
C ALA A 56 3.71 -3.10 13.53
N TYR A 57 4.38 -2.56 14.56
CA TYR A 57 4.44 -1.10 14.78
C TYR A 57 5.17 -0.37 13.65
N THR A 58 6.31 -0.92 13.18
CA THR A 58 7.04 -0.31 12.06
C THR A 58 6.24 -0.32 10.76
N LEU A 59 5.54 -1.43 10.46
CA LEU A 59 4.67 -1.56 9.29
C LEU A 59 3.45 -0.65 9.38
N PHE A 60 2.87 -0.49 10.57
CA PHE A 60 1.75 0.41 10.79
C PHE A 60 2.16 1.86 10.52
N LEU A 61 3.30 2.28 11.07
CA LEU A 61 3.86 3.62 10.84
C LEU A 61 4.20 3.85 9.35
N ALA A 62 4.83 2.85 8.71
CA ALA A 62 5.14 2.90 7.28
C ALA A 62 3.86 3.02 6.43
N SER A 63 2.80 2.28 6.75
CA SER A 63 1.53 2.41 6.03
C SER A 63 0.89 3.79 6.18
N GLY A 64 0.92 4.35 7.39
CA GLY A 64 0.38 5.69 7.65
C GLY A 64 1.14 6.76 6.86
N PHE A 65 2.47 6.66 6.82
CA PHE A 65 3.31 7.55 6.03
C PHE A 65 3.04 7.39 4.52
N THR A 66 2.98 6.16 4.00
CA THR A 66 2.70 5.91 2.58
C THR A 66 1.32 6.43 2.16
N ILE A 67 0.29 6.26 3.00
CA ILE A 67 -1.05 6.80 2.74
C ILE A 67 -1.02 8.33 2.77
N PHE A 68 -0.31 8.92 3.72
CA PHE A 68 -0.15 10.37 3.80
C PHE A 68 0.53 10.95 2.55
N VAL A 69 1.63 10.34 2.11
CA VAL A 69 2.34 10.73 0.88
C VAL A 69 1.45 10.56 -0.35
N ALA A 70 0.66 9.49 -0.41
CA ALA A 70 -0.28 9.26 -1.50
C ALA A 70 -1.35 10.36 -1.59
N VAL A 71 -1.94 10.74 -0.45
CA VAL A 71 -2.93 11.82 -0.39
C VAL A 71 -2.30 13.18 -0.70
N TYR A 72 -1.09 13.44 -0.20
CA TYR A 72 -0.35 14.68 -0.47
C TYR A 72 -0.04 14.83 -1.97
N THR A 73 0.47 13.78 -2.61
CA THR A 73 0.78 13.73 -4.05
C THR A 73 -0.47 13.79 -4.93
N PHE A 74 -1.64 13.41 -4.40
CA PHE A 74 -2.90 13.55 -5.12
C PHE A 74 -3.44 14.99 -5.09
N ILE A 75 -3.16 15.72 -4.00
CA ILE A 75 -3.67 17.07 -3.77
C ILE A 75 -2.76 18.16 -4.37
N PHE A 76 -1.45 17.92 -4.43
CA PHE A 76 -0.41 18.88 -4.83
C PHE A 76 0.32 18.42 -6.10
#